data_AF-A0A0W0GCX7-F1
#
_entry.id   AF-A0A0W0GCX7-F1
#
_cell.length_a   1.000
_cell.length_b   1.000
_cell.length_c   1.000
_cell.angle_alpha   90.00
_cell.angle_beta   90.00
_cell.angle_gamma   90.00
#
_symmetry.space_group_name_H-M   'P 1'
#
loop_
_entity.id
_entity.type
_entity.pdbx_description
1 polymer ?
#
loop_
_entity_poly.entity_id
_entity_poly.type
_entity_poly.pdbx_seq_one_letter_code
_entity_poly.pdbx_strand_id
1 'polypeptide(L)'
;MTDGPGEFWKNEKTNLLLAFDPEAEKIMWGDFIEDFKMSFKPLDTALEAQLKLQDLRMKERANGYTYQFSYLAKQTGYNDAAQIVAFKRGLPKSLVLKIITRPEGTPTTIKDWMNAAILFDESYKQAMDFRKKEEVTIKQILDEDRKEYMAKGLCFQYGRGGHQIRDCPDALKKKEEKKKEEQFAKIRALVNDQSKEEKNMLIDLMEQEGF
;
A
#
# COMPACT_ATOMS: atom_id res chain seq x y z
N MET A 1 6.93 20.55 -39.59
CA MET A 1 6.17 21.75 -39.93
C MET A 1 5.01 21.29 -40.77
N THR A 2 3.84 21.18 -40.17
CA THR A 2 2.61 20.84 -40.87
C THR A 2 1.64 21.92 -40.48
N ASP A 3 1.39 22.82 -41.43
CA ASP A 3 0.50 23.95 -41.26
C ASP A 3 -0.85 23.45 -40.74
N GLY A 4 -1.27 23.98 -39.59
CA GLY A 4 -2.45 23.49 -38.90
C GLY A 4 -3.73 23.76 -39.71
N PRO A 5 -4.88 23.18 -39.32
CA PRO A 5 -6.16 23.41 -39.99
C PRO A 5 -6.49 24.91 -40.15
N GLY A 6 -6.02 25.76 -39.22
CA GLY A 6 -6.20 27.21 -39.30
C GLY A 6 -5.37 27.92 -40.36
N GLU A 7 -4.18 27.42 -40.69
CA GLU A 7 -3.35 28.00 -41.77
C GLU A 7 -3.88 27.63 -43.15
N PHE A 8 -4.38 26.40 -43.32
CA PHE A 8 -5.10 25.99 -44.51
C PHE A 8 -6.36 26.83 -44.74
N TRP A 9 -7.20 26.96 -43.71
CA TRP A 9 -8.42 27.77 -43.79
C TRP A 9 -8.11 29.24 -44.11
N LYS A 10 -7.08 29.80 -43.48
CA LYS A 10 -6.62 31.17 -43.75
C LYS A 10 -6.20 31.34 -45.21
N ASN A 11 -5.40 30.42 -45.75
CA ASN A 11 -4.92 30.49 -47.12
C ASN A 11 -6.06 30.34 -48.13
N GLU A 12 -7.01 29.42 -47.88
CA GLU A 12 -8.22 29.26 -48.70
C GLU A 12 -9.08 30.52 -48.73
N LYS A 13 -9.38 31.12 -47.56
CA LYS A 13 -10.17 32.36 -47.49
C LYS A 13 -9.44 33.57 -48.06
N THR A 14 -8.12 33.64 -47.89
CA THR A 14 -7.30 34.73 -48.44
C THR A 14 -7.27 34.67 -49.97
N ASN A 15 -7.18 33.48 -50.56
CA ASN A 15 -7.24 33.33 -52.03
C ASN A 15 -8.61 33.75 -52.60
N LEU A 16 -9.71 33.47 -51.89
CA LEU A 16 -11.05 33.93 -52.28
C LEU A 16 -11.20 35.45 -52.20
N LEU A 17 -10.57 36.10 -51.22
CA LEU A 17 -10.62 37.56 -51.03
C LEU A 17 -9.64 38.32 -51.94
N LEU A 18 -8.54 37.69 -52.35
CA LEU A 18 -7.52 38.28 -53.23
C LEU A 18 -7.80 38.04 -54.72
N ALA A 19 -8.73 37.15 -55.07
CA ALA A 19 -9.25 37.06 -56.42
C ALA A 19 -9.97 38.38 -56.74
N PHE A 20 -9.28 39.26 -57.46
CA PHE A 20 -9.77 40.58 -57.84
C PHE A 20 -10.81 40.44 -58.96
N ASP A 21 -11.97 39.92 -58.59
CA ASP A 21 -13.11 39.70 -59.47
C ASP A 21 -14.20 40.75 -59.15
N PRO A 22 -14.52 41.66 -60.10
CA PRO A 22 -15.56 42.66 -59.90
C PRO A 22 -16.98 42.08 -59.80
N GLU A 23 -17.16 40.80 -60.13
CA GLU A 23 -18.41 40.04 -60.00
C GLU A 23 -18.41 39.09 -58.79
N ALA A 24 -17.30 39.01 -58.04
CA ALA A 24 -17.22 38.18 -56.86
C ALA A 24 -18.27 38.60 -55.82
N GLU A 25 -19.02 37.60 -55.37
CA GLU A 25 -20.03 37.71 -54.33
C GLU A 25 -19.44 38.44 -53.13
N LYS A 26 -19.99 39.61 -52.82
CA LYS A 26 -19.54 40.45 -51.71
C LYS A 26 -19.76 39.67 -50.42
N ILE A 27 -18.72 39.00 -49.93
CA ILE A 27 -18.77 38.23 -48.69
C ILE A 27 -19.20 39.17 -47.58
N MET A 28 -20.43 38.99 -47.09
CA MET A 28 -20.94 39.78 -46.00
C MET A 28 -20.22 39.35 -44.72
N TRP A 29 -19.89 40.31 -43.86
CA TRP A 29 -19.21 40.01 -42.59
C TRP A 29 -19.97 38.98 -41.73
N GLY A 30 -21.30 38.94 -41.85
CA GLY A 30 -22.13 37.92 -41.22
C GLY A 30 -21.79 36.50 -41.69
N ASP A 31 -21.77 36.28 -43.00
CA ASP A 31 -21.48 34.98 -43.61
C ASP A 31 -20.05 34.53 -43.28
N PHE A 32 -19.09 35.46 -43.29
CA PHE A 32 -17.71 35.16 -42.88
C PHE A 32 -17.63 34.69 -41.42
N ILE A 33 -18.35 35.34 -40.50
CA ILE A 33 -18.36 34.97 -39.09
C ILE A 33 -19.10 33.64 -38.88
N GLU A 34 -20.18 33.38 -39.61
CA GLU A 34 -20.86 32.07 -39.57
C GLU A 34 -19.93 30.97 -40.07
N ASP A 35 -19.25 31.18 -41.18
CA ASP A 35 -18.35 30.19 -41.78
C ASP A 35 -17.09 29.98 -40.93
N PHE A 36 -16.57 31.03 -40.28
CA PHE A 36 -15.53 30.93 -39.26
C PHE A 36 -16.03 30.14 -38.04
N LYS A 37 -17.22 30.43 -37.51
CA LYS A 37 -17.82 29.67 -36.40
C LYS A 37 -18.20 28.24 -36.79
N MET A 38 -18.34 27.93 -38.07
CA MET A 38 -18.65 26.60 -38.58
C MET A 38 -17.37 25.80 -38.81
N SER A 39 -16.32 26.44 -39.33
CA SER A 39 -14.98 25.86 -39.57
C SER A 39 -14.18 25.70 -38.27
N PHE A 40 -14.33 26.65 -37.35
CA PHE A 40 -13.77 26.66 -35.99
C PHE A 40 -14.86 26.62 -34.92
N LYS A 41 -16.01 26.01 -35.25
CA LYS A 41 -16.88 25.44 -34.20
C LYS A 41 -15.95 24.66 -33.26
N PRO A 42 -16.21 24.53 -31.95
CA PRO A 42 -15.37 23.70 -31.09
C PRO A 42 -15.46 22.25 -31.60
N LEU A 43 -14.65 21.95 -32.62
CA LEU A 43 -14.84 20.85 -33.56
C LEU A 43 -14.49 19.54 -32.86
N ASP A 44 -13.82 19.66 -31.71
CA ASP A 44 -13.35 18.55 -30.94
C ASP A 44 -13.46 18.79 -29.43
N THR A 45 -14.39 19.59 -28.90
CA THR A 45 -14.60 19.55 -27.42
C THR A 45 -14.98 18.14 -26.96
N ALA A 46 -15.76 17.44 -27.78
CA ALA A 46 -16.05 16.02 -27.57
C ALA A 46 -14.80 15.15 -27.76
N LEU A 47 -14.04 15.27 -28.84
CA LEU A 47 -12.85 14.43 -29.06
C LEU A 47 -11.72 14.74 -28.07
N GLU A 48 -11.48 16.00 -27.75
CA GLU A 48 -10.55 16.44 -26.72
C GLU A 48 -10.98 15.89 -25.36
N ALA A 49 -12.28 15.91 -25.03
CA ALA A 49 -12.78 15.26 -23.82
C ALA A 49 -12.57 13.75 -23.86
N GLN A 50 -12.76 13.09 -25.00
CA GLN A 50 -12.50 11.65 -25.18
C GLN A 50 -11.02 11.32 -25.00
N LEU A 51 -10.11 12.10 -25.60
CA LEU A 51 -8.66 11.97 -25.44
C LEU A 51 -8.25 12.18 -23.98
N LYS A 52 -8.77 13.24 -23.33
CA LYS A 52 -8.54 13.49 -21.90
C LYS A 52 -9.08 12.35 -21.04
N LEU A 53 -10.23 11.76 -21.36
CA LEU A 53 -10.76 10.59 -20.65
C LEU A 53 -9.87 9.35 -20.81
N GLN A 54 -9.27 9.16 -22.00
CA GLN A 54 -8.36 8.05 -22.25
C GLN A 54 -7.11 8.11 -21.36
N ASP A 55 -6.61 9.32 -21.10
CA ASP A 55 -5.44 9.56 -20.26
C ASP A 55 -5.78 9.82 -18.79
N LEU A 56 -7.05 10.00 -18.46
CA LEU A 56 -7.47 10.26 -17.09
C LEU A 56 -7.20 9.04 -16.21
N ARG A 57 -6.44 9.25 -15.13
CA ARG A 57 -6.11 8.25 -14.12
C ARG A 57 -6.44 8.79 -12.74
N MET A 58 -6.99 7.94 -11.89
CA MET A 58 -7.15 8.22 -10.46
C MET A 58 -5.76 8.36 -9.82
N LYS A 59 -5.53 9.50 -9.16
CA LYS A 59 -4.26 9.80 -8.48
C LYS A 59 -4.34 9.46 -7.00
N GLU A 60 -5.02 10.30 -6.23
CA GLU A 60 -5.04 10.18 -4.77
C GLU A 60 -6.37 9.70 -4.19
N ARG A 61 -7.47 10.27 -4.69
CA ARG A 61 -8.83 10.08 -4.17
C ARG A 61 -9.82 9.83 -5.29
N ALA A 62 -10.77 8.94 -5.02
CA ALA A 62 -11.82 8.60 -5.96
C ALA A 62 -12.75 9.80 -6.22
N ASN A 63 -13.04 10.65 -5.22
CA ASN A 63 -13.94 11.80 -5.37
C ASN A 63 -13.45 12.85 -6.39
N GLY A 64 -12.15 13.17 -6.40
CA GLY A 64 -11.56 14.09 -7.36
C GLY A 64 -11.54 13.49 -8.76
N TYR A 65 -11.25 12.20 -8.85
CA TYR A 65 -11.30 11.46 -10.11
C TYR A 65 -12.72 11.40 -10.69
N THR A 66 -13.74 11.10 -9.87
CA THR A 66 -15.14 11.03 -10.31
C THR A 66 -15.65 12.39 -10.78
N TYR A 67 -15.28 13.47 -10.09
CA TYR A 67 -15.59 14.83 -10.51
C TYR A 67 -15.02 15.14 -11.90
N GLN A 68 -13.70 14.94 -12.09
CA GLN A 68 -13.02 15.17 -13.36
C GLN A 68 -13.59 14.32 -14.49
N PHE A 69 -13.83 13.03 -14.22
CA PHE A 69 -14.43 12.13 -15.19
C PHE A 69 -15.82 12.60 -15.59
N SER A 70 -16.69 12.94 -14.63
CA SER A 70 -18.07 13.37 -14.92
C SER A 70 -18.12 14.65 -15.77
N TYR A 71 -17.18 15.57 -15.53
CA TYR A 71 -17.07 16.82 -16.29
C TYR A 71 -16.70 16.56 -17.76
N LEU A 72 -15.74 15.68 -18.02
CA LEU A 72 -15.34 15.31 -19.38
C LEU A 72 -16.40 14.43 -20.06
N ALA A 73 -16.95 13.45 -19.35
CA ALA A 73 -17.94 12.52 -19.88
C ALA A 73 -19.20 13.23 -20.42
N LYS A 74 -19.66 14.29 -19.74
CA LYS A 74 -20.78 15.14 -20.23
C LYS A 74 -20.55 15.73 -21.62
N GLN A 75 -19.30 15.93 -22.02
CA GLN A 75 -18.94 16.54 -23.31
C GLN A 75 -18.83 15.49 -24.43
N THR A 76 -18.77 14.20 -24.09
CA THR A 76 -18.55 13.11 -25.06
C THR A 76 -19.82 12.52 -25.66
N GLY A 77 -20.97 12.71 -25.01
CA GLY A 77 -22.22 12.03 -25.38
C GLY A 77 -22.24 10.52 -25.13
N TYR A 78 -21.27 9.97 -24.41
CA TYR A 78 -21.21 8.54 -24.11
C TYR A 78 -22.41 8.05 -23.30
N ASN A 79 -22.93 6.88 -23.66
CA ASN A 79 -23.89 6.15 -22.83
C ASN A 79 -23.20 5.51 -21.61
N ASP A 80 -24.00 5.01 -20.67
CA ASP A 80 -23.48 4.41 -19.43
C ASP A 80 -22.49 3.27 -19.68
N ALA A 81 -22.75 2.39 -20.65
CA ALA A 81 -21.84 1.29 -20.98
C ALA A 81 -20.46 1.79 -21.41
N ALA A 82 -20.41 2.78 -22.31
CA ALA A 82 -19.17 3.39 -22.77
C ALA A 82 -18.47 4.16 -21.64
N GLN A 83 -19.23 4.90 -20.83
CA GLN A 83 -18.68 5.61 -19.67
C GLN A 83 -18.09 4.63 -18.64
N ILE A 84 -18.73 3.50 -18.37
CA ILE A 84 -18.22 2.48 -17.43
C ILE A 84 -16.89 1.91 -17.92
N VAL A 85 -16.76 1.62 -19.22
CA VAL A 85 -15.49 1.12 -19.79
C VAL A 85 -14.38 2.16 -19.64
N ALA A 86 -14.67 3.43 -19.97
CA ALA A 86 -13.71 4.52 -19.82
C ALA A 86 -13.34 4.75 -18.35
N PHE A 87 -14.30 4.71 -17.43
CA PHE A 87 -14.11 4.91 -16.00
C PHE A 87 -13.23 3.81 -15.40
N LYS A 88 -13.52 2.54 -15.72
CA LYS A 88 -12.70 1.39 -15.26
C LYS A 88 -11.24 1.52 -15.69
N ARG A 89 -10.96 2.07 -16.88
CA ARG A 89 -9.59 2.27 -17.38
C ARG A 89 -8.78 3.24 -16.51
N GLY A 90 -9.44 4.22 -15.90
CA GLY A 90 -8.80 5.21 -15.05
C GLY A 90 -8.58 4.77 -13.60
N LEU A 91 -9.22 3.69 -13.17
CA LEU A 91 -9.16 3.21 -11.78
C LEU A 91 -8.01 2.21 -11.55
N PRO A 92 -7.48 2.14 -10.30
CA PRO A 92 -6.60 1.04 -9.90
C PRO A 92 -7.30 -0.31 -10.04
N LYS A 93 -6.59 -1.32 -10.56
CA LYS A 93 -7.15 -2.67 -10.78
C LYS A 93 -7.74 -3.29 -9.52
N SER A 94 -7.12 -3.05 -8.35
CA SER A 94 -7.62 -3.54 -7.05
C SER A 94 -8.99 -2.96 -6.70
N LEU A 95 -9.21 -1.67 -6.99
CA LEU A 95 -10.48 -1.00 -6.75
C LEU A 95 -11.56 -1.49 -7.73
N VAL A 96 -11.22 -1.67 -9.01
CA VAL A 96 -12.14 -2.26 -10.00
C VAL A 96 -12.59 -3.65 -9.56
N LEU A 97 -11.65 -4.50 -9.14
CA LEU A 97 -11.95 -5.85 -8.66
C LEU A 97 -12.89 -5.79 -7.45
N LYS A 98 -12.62 -4.91 -6.48
CA LYS A 98 -13.46 -4.75 -5.30
C LYS A 98 -14.90 -4.33 -5.64
N ILE A 99 -15.08 -3.51 -6.67
CA ILE A 99 -16.40 -3.04 -7.13
C ILE A 99 -17.17 -4.14 -7.90
N ILE A 100 -16.51 -4.99 -8.69
CA ILE A 100 -17.22 -6.07 -9.41
C ILE A 100 -17.60 -7.23 -8.49
N THR A 101 -16.82 -7.49 -7.43
CA THR A 101 -17.07 -8.59 -6.47
C THR A 101 -18.00 -8.21 -5.32
N ARG A 102 -18.77 -7.13 -5.47
CA ARG A 102 -19.74 -6.69 -4.46
C ARG A 102 -20.89 -7.68 -4.35
N PRO A 103 -21.44 -7.94 -3.14
CA PRO A 103 -22.57 -8.83 -2.97
C PRO A 103 -23.85 -8.31 -3.65
N GLU A 104 -24.00 -6.99 -3.80
CA GLU A 104 -25.10 -6.36 -4.54
C GLU A 104 -25.00 -6.55 -6.06
N GLY A 105 -23.91 -7.16 -6.54
CA GLY A 105 -23.63 -7.36 -7.96
C GLY A 105 -22.82 -6.22 -8.60
N THR A 106 -22.43 -6.47 -9.85
CA THR A 106 -21.66 -5.51 -10.65
C THR A 106 -22.55 -4.30 -11.00
N PRO A 107 -22.10 -3.06 -10.74
CA PRO A 107 -22.91 -1.89 -11.07
C PRO A 107 -23.11 -1.77 -12.59
N THR A 108 -24.31 -1.35 -12.99
CA THR A 108 -24.71 -1.23 -14.40
C THR A 108 -24.80 0.21 -14.88
N THR A 109 -24.81 1.19 -13.97
CA THR A 109 -24.80 2.62 -14.29
C THR A 109 -23.47 3.26 -13.91
N ILE A 110 -23.08 4.32 -14.64
CA ILE A 110 -21.84 5.05 -14.32
C ILE A 110 -21.91 5.68 -12.92
N LYS A 111 -23.11 6.12 -12.50
CA LYS A 111 -23.35 6.70 -11.19
C LYS A 111 -23.06 5.70 -10.07
N ASP A 112 -23.52 4.46 -10.21
CA ASP A 112 -23.28 3.41 -9.21
C ASP A 112 -21.81 3.01 -9.18
N TRP A 113 -21.14 3.00 -10.33
CA TRP A 113 -19.69 2.82 -10.41
C TRP A 113 -18.92 3.90 -9.66
N MET A 114 -19.28 5.16 -9.84
CA MET A 114 -18.66 6.29 -9.16
C MET A 114 -18.86 6.24 -7.64
N ASN A 115 -20.10 6.00 -7.21
CA ASN A 115 -20.43 5.90 -5.78
C ASN A 115 -19.68 4.75 -5.11
N ALA A 116 -19.59 3.59 -5.78
CA ALA A 116 -18.82 2.46 -5.27
C ALA A 116 -17.33 2.76 -5.16
N ALA A 117 -16.75 3.43 -6.16
CA ALA A 117 -15.35 3.81 -6.14
C ALA A 117 -15.03 4.74 -4.98
N ILE A 118 -15.89 5.73 -4.72
CA ILE A 118 -15.76 6.65 -3.57
C ILE A 118 -15.82 5.86 -2.26
N LEU A 119 -16.87 5.04 -2.09
CA LEU A 119 -17.09 4.27 -0.87
C LEU A 119 -15.88 3.38 -0.51
N PHE A 120 -15.37 2.62 -1.48
CA PHE A 120 -14.25 1.70 -1.23
C PHE A 120 -12.91 2.41 -1.04
N ASP A 121 -12.65 3.50 -1.77
CA ASP A 121 -11.43 4.30 -1.56
C ASP A 121 -11.42 4.94 -0.17
N GLU A 122 -12.53 5.54 0.25
CA GLU A 122 -12.67 6.13 1.59
C GLU A 122 -12.53 5.09 2.70
N SER A 123 -13.20 3.94 2.56
CA SER A 123 -13.08 2.81 3.50
C SER A 123 -11.64 2.33 3.62
N TYR A 124 -10.93 2.15 2.50
CA TYR A 124 -9.54 1.73 2.51
C TYR A 124 -8.65 2.75 3.24
N LYS A 125 -8.84 4.03 2.97
CA LYS A 125 -8.04 5.11 3.58
C LYS A 125 -8.27 5.20 5.08
N GLN A 126 -9.52 5.09 5.54
CA GLN A 126 -9.83 5.01 6.96
C GLN A 126 -9.14 3.81 7.61
N ALA A 127 -9.22 2.61 7.00
CA ALA A 127 -8.56 1.41 7.51
C ALA A 127 -7.02 1.56 7.58
N MET A 128 -6.41 2.26 6.62
CA MET A 128 -4.97 2.56 6.64
C MET A 128 -4.61 3.53 7.75
N ASP A 129 -5.44 4.54 8.02
CA ASP A 129 -5.20 5.49 9.10
C ASP A 129 -5.34 4.83 10.47
N PHE A 130 -6.30 3.91 10.65
CA PHE A 130 -6.39 3.09 11.85
C PHE A 130 -5.15 2.23 12.05
N ARG A 131 -4.70 1.50 11.02
CA ARG A 131 -3.47 0.68 11.09
C ARG A 131 -2.23 1.50 11.45
N LYS A 132 -2.10 2.70 10.89
CA LYS A 132 -0.99 3.61 11.25
C LYS A 132 -1.05 4.03 12.72
N LYS A 133 -2.25 4.35 13.23
CA LYS A 133 -2.43 4.70 14.65
C LYS A 133 -2.07 3.52 15.55
N GLU A 134 -2.54 2.31 15.23
CA GLU A 134 -2.18 1.10 15.97
C GLU A 134 -0.67 0.85 15.97
N GLU A 135 -0.01 1.00 14.82
CA GLU A 135 1.44 0.82 14.72
C GLU A 135 2.21 1.82 15.60
N VAL A 136 1.75 3.08 15.65
CA VAL A 136 2.32 4.10 16.54
C VAL A 136 2.10 3.74 18.00
N THR A 137 0.90 3.31 18.39
CA THR A 137 0.60 2.90 19.76
C THR A 137 1.41 1.68 20.18
N ILE A 138 1.57 0.67 19.33
CA ILE A 138 2.41 -0.51 19.61
C ILE A 138 3.86 -0.08 19.83
N LYS A 139 4.40 0.80 18.99
CA LYS A 139 5.76 1.34 19.16
C LYS A 139 5.93 2.07 20.50
N GLN A 140 4.94 2.88 20.89
CA GLN A 140 4.96 3.59 22.17
C GLN A 140 4.95 2.63 23.37
N ILE A 141 4.10 1.59 23.34
CA ILE A 141 4.06 0.57 24.40
C ILE A 141 5.41 -0.14 24.50
N LEU A 142 5.97 -0.57 23.36
CA LEU A 142 7.28 -1.24 23.33
C LEU A 142 8.41 -0.34 23.85
N ASP A 143 8.38 0.95 23.53
CA ASP A 143 9.35 1.91 24.03
C ASP A 143 9.21 2.15 25.54
N GLU A 144 7.99 2.15 26.07
CA GLU A 144 7.71 2.30 27.50
C GLU A 144 8.12 1.04 28.28
N ASP A 145 7.75 -0.15 27.78
CA ASP A 145 8.19 -1.44 28.33
C ASP A 145 9.72 -1.52 28.34
N ARG A 146 10.39 -1.06 27.27
CA ARG A 146 11.85 -1.01 27.21
C ARG A 146 12.42 -0.08 28.27
N LYS A 147 11.86 1.12 28.46
CA LYS A 147 12.32 2.05 29.50
C LYS A 147 12.13 1.46 30.88
N GLU A 148 10.98 0.86 31.15
CA GLU A 148 10.70 0.21 32.43
C GLU A 148 11.67 -0.97 32.69
N TYR A 149 11.90 -1.79 31.67
CA TYR A 149 12.88 -2.88 31.70
C TYR A 149 14.29 -2.38 32.05
N MET A 150 14.71 -1.27 31.43
CA MET A 150 16.02 -0.64 31.68
C MET A 150 16.09 0.01 33.07
N ALA A 151 15.02 0.68 33.51
CA ALA A 151 14.93 1.30 34.85
C ALA A 151 14.97 0.25 35.97
N LYS A 152 14.33 -0.90 35.77
CA LYS A 152 14.37 -2.05 36.69
C LYS A 152 15.71 -2.80 36.68
N GLY A 153 16.62 -2.50 35.75
CA GLY A 153 17.93 -3.13 35.66
C GLY A 153 17.86 -4.66 35.50
N LEU A 154 16.89 -5.15 34.72
CA LEU A 154 16.66 -6.58 34.52
C LEU A 154 17.70 -7.19 33.55
N CYS A 155 18.24 -8.35 33.90
CA CYS A 155 19.17 -9.09 33.06
C CYS A 155 18.47 -9.73 31.85
N PHE A 156 18.97 -9.46 30.63
CA PHE A 156 18.35 -9.87 29.35
C PHE A 156 18.15 -11.38 29.20
N GLN A 157 18.95 -12.18 29.91
CA GLN A 157 18.91 -13.64 29.78
C GLN A 157 17.92 -14.31 30.74
N TYR A 158 17.60 -13.68 31.87
CA TYR A 158 16.82 -14.32 32.96
C TYR A 158 15.72 -13.44 33.55
N GLY A 159 15.59 -12.18 33.13
CA GLY A 159 14.55 -11.25 33.61
C GLY A 159 14.64 -10.90 35.10
N ARG A 160 15.77 -11.20 35.76
CA ARG A 160 16.02 -10.89 37.17
C ARG A 160 16.88 -9.63 37.32
N GLY A 161 16.58 -8.81 38.32
CA GLY A 161 17.22 -7.51 38.52
C GLY A 161 18.67 -7.55 39.02
N GLY A 162 19.37 -6.44 38.79
CA GLY A 162 20.53 -6.00 39.59
C GLY A 162 21.92 -6.39 39.07
N HIS A 163 22.05 -6.96 37.87
CA HIS A 163 23.34 -7.40 37.35
C HIS A 163 23.40 -7.35 35.81
N GLN A 164 24.59 -7.12 35.24
CA GLN A 164 24.81 -7.26 33.79
C GLN A 164 24.88 -8.74 33.41
N ILE A 165 24.64 -9.09 32.14
CA ILE A 165 24.69 -10.49 31.64
C ILE A 165 26.01 -11.19 32.03
N ARG A 166 27.12 -10.45 32.09
CA ARG A 166 28.44 -10.95 32.51
C ARG A 166 28.49 -11.38 33.98
N ASP A 167 27.74 -10.70 34.84
CA ASP A 167 27.71 -10.89 36.28
C ASP A 167 26.48 -11.70 36.73
N CYS A 168 25.89 -12.47 35.80
CA CYS A 168 24.68 -13.21 36.08
C CYS A 168 24.92 -14.38 37.06
N PRO A 169 24.36 -14.34 38.28
CA PRO A 169 24.59 -15.37 39.29
C PRO A 169 24.02 -16.73 38.85
N ASP A 170 22.98 -16.73 38.02
CA ASP A 170 22.35 -17.96 37.51
C ASP A 170 23.21 -18.65 36.45
N ALA A 171 23.96 -17.88 35.66
CA ALA A 171 24.92 -18.44 34.72
C ALA A 171 26.11 -19.13 35.44
N LEU A 172 26.49 -18.61 36.62
CA LEU A 172 27.51 -19.22 37.47
C LEU A 172 27.00 -20.50 38.16
N LYS A 173 25.81 -20.44 38.77
CA LYS A 173 25.17 -21.61 39.40
C LYS A 173 24.99 -22.78 38.42
N LYS A 174 24.55 -22.50 37.19
CA LYS A 174 24.36 -23.53 36.16
C LYS A 174 25.69 -24.18 35.72
N LYS A 175 26.81 -23.46 35.77
CA LYS A 175 28.16 -24.02 35.55
C LYS A 175 28.62 -24.88 36.72
N GLU A 176 28.35 -24.45 37.96
CA GLU A 176 28.69 -25.22 39.16
C GLU A 176 27.88 -26.51 39.28
N GLU A 177 26.58 -26.48 38.99
CA GLU A 177 25.72 -27.66 38.98
C GLU A 177 26.20 -28.69 37.97
N LYS A 178 26.53 -28.25 36.74
CA LYS A 178 27.07 -29.13 35.71
C LYS A 178 28.41 -29.76 36.12
N LYS A 179 29.27 -29.01 36.83
CA LYS A 179 30.55 -29.50 37.35
C LYS A 179 30.36 -30.51 38.49
N LYS A 180 29.38 -30.28 39.38
CA LYS A 180 29.00 -31.23 40.44
C LYS A 180 28.43 -32.52 39.84
N GLU A 181 27.56 -32.41 38.84
CA GLU A 181 26.96 -33.56 38.16
C GLU A 181 28.01 -34.42 37.45
N GLU A 182 28.99 -33.80 36.77
CA GLU A 182 30.14 -34.49 36.20
C GLU A 182 31.04 -35.17 37.26
N GLN A 183 31.25 -34.53 38.42
CA GLN A 183 31.96 -35.16 39.54
C GLN A 183 31.20 -36.36 40.11
N PHE A 184 29.89 -36.25 40.33
CA PHE A 184 29.05 -37.34 40.79
C PHE A 184 28.96 -38.49 39.76
N ALA A 185 29.01 -38.19 38.46
CA ALA A 185 29.08 -39.21 37.42
C ALA A 185 30.42 -39.96 37.46
N LYS A 186 31.54 -39.25 37.65
CA LYS A 186 32.87 -39.87 37.82
C LYS A 186 32.96 -40.74 39.07
N ILE A 187 32.44 -40.27 40.20
CA ILE A 187 32.40 -41.06 41.44
C ILE A 187 31.55 -42.32 41.25
N ARG A 188 30.36 -42.22 40.63
CA ARG A 188 29.50 -43.37 40.35
C ARG A 188 30.17 -44.39 39.40
N ALA A 189 30.93 -43.93 38.41
CA ALA A 189 31.68 -44.82 37.52
C ALA A 189 32.78 -45.58 38.26
N LEU A 190 33.60 -44.87 39.06
CA LEU A 190 34.65 -45.49 39.88
C LEU A 190 34.10 -46.50 40.88
N VAL A 191 32.99 -46.15 41.55
CA VAL A 191 32.32 -47.09 42.45
C VAL A 191 31.81 -48.28 41.64
N ASN A 192 31.20 -48.11 40.47
CA ASN A 192 30.69 -49.24 39.70
C ASN A 192 31.78 -50.18 39.15
N ASP A 193 32.97 -49.68 38.84
CA ASP A 193 34.11 -50.48 38.36
C ASP A 193 34.76 -51.33 39.48
N GLN A 194 34.48 -51.05 40.76
CA GLN A 194 34.92 -51.89 41.87
C GLN A 194 34.14 -53.21 41.92
N SER A 195 34.85 -54.30 42.17
CA SER A 195 34.27 -55.63 42.34
C SER A 195 33.29 -55.64 43.53
N LYS A 196 32.36 -56.61 43.52
CA LYS A 196 31.35 -56.71 44.57
C LYS A 196 32.00 -56.99 45.94
N GLU A 197 33.14 -57.67 45.96
CA GLU A 197 33.94 -57.88 47.17
C GLU A 197 34.56 -56.58 47.71
N GLU A 198 35.14 -55.73 46.86
CA GLU A 198 35.76 -54.46 47.28
C GLU A 198 34.74 -53.44 47.81
N LYS A 199 33.52 -53.44 47.26
CA LYS A 199 32.41 -52.61 47.76
C LYS A 199 31.98 -53.02 49.15
N ASN A 200 31.89 -54.32 49.42
CA ASN A 200 31.48 -54.83 50.73
C ASN A 200 32.56 -54.58 51.79
N MET A 201 33.85 -54.70 51.43
CA MET A 201 34.96 -54.34 52.34
C MET A 201 34.94 -52.85 52.71
N LEU A 202 34.58 -51.96 51.78
CA LEU A 202 34.49 -50.52 52.06
C LEU A 202 33.32 -50.18 52.99
N ILE A 203 32.18 -50.86 52.84
CA ILE A 203 31.00 -50.70 53.70
C ILE A 203 31.31 -51.18 55.13
N ASP A 204 31.95 -52.34 55.28
CA ASP A 204 32.37 -52.86 56.60
C ASP A 204 33.36 -51.91 57.29
N LEU A 205 34.26 -51.26 56.53
CA LEU A 205 35.22 -50.31 57.07
C LEU A 205 34.53 -49.02 57.58
N MET A 206 33.52 -48.53 56.86
CA MET A 206 32.75 -47.34 57.26
C MET A 206 31.91 -47.60 58.52
N GLU A 207 31.36 -48.80 58.68
CA GLU A 207 30.60 -49.20 59.87
C GLU A 207 31.49 -49.38 61.11
N GLN A 208 32.75 -49.81 60.93
CA GLN A 208 33.72 -49.92 62.04
C GLN A 208 34.26 -48.56 62.51
N GLU A 209 34.37 -47.58 61.62
CA GLU A 209 34.85 -46.22 61.95
C GLU A 209 33.73 -45.26 62.40
N GLY A 210 32.47 -45.70 62.44
CA GLY A 210 31.36 -44.96 63.05
C GLY A 210 30.85 -43.76 62.25
N PHE A 211 30.86 -43.86 60.91
CA PHE A 211 30.19 -42.90 60.02
C PHE A 211 28.73 -43.24 59.76
#